data_AF-A0A093XGE1-F1
#
_entry.id   AF-A0A093XGE1-F1
#
_cell.length_a   1.000
_cell.length_b   1.000
_cell.length_c   1.000
_cell.angle_alpha   90.00
_cell.angle_beta   90.00
_cell.angle_gamma   90.00
#
_symmetry.space_group_name_H-M   'P 1'
#
loop_
_entity.id
_entity.type
_entity.pdbx_description
1 polymer ?
#
loop_
_entity_poly.entity_id
_entity_poly.type
_entity_poly.pdbx_seq_one_letter_code
_entity_poly.pdbx_strand_id
1 'polypeptide(L)'
;MHFKPSFISLVAPLLAGLPVALSAEAYPPLTTWKCTSSGGCVEQNTSVVLDEVAPLALGAAGSRSADDYAAMGVSTSGDAVTLYHYVNSGGTLNTASPRIYLLDENGEYVLMSLLDNQELSVDVDYSTLPCGENGAFYLSQMKADGGSTGAAGAGKGYCDAQCQGYCCAEMDILESNSRATAMTPHPCKGDNCDSGGCGFNPYASGQADFYGVGKTVDTSTKFTVVTQFTASGGVLSQISRKYIQNGQEINSGSISSCGSVDGTGGMPGMGESLGSGMVLAMSIWNDAAQNMAWLDAGGNGPCTDGEGSPDNIKSQHPDTHVVFSNIRWGDIGSTTSG
;
A
#
# COMPACT_ATOMS: atom_id res chain seq x y z
N MET A 1 55.58 -22.09 -63.48
CA MET A 1 55.28 -22.66 -62.14
C MET A 1 54.00 -22.04 -61.65
N HIS A 2 52.95 -22.85 -61.48
CA HIS A 2 51.62 -22.40 -61.04
C HIS A 2 51.58 -22.35 -59.51
N PHE A 3 51.40 -21.18 -58.91
CA PHE A 3 51.11 -21.04 -57.48
C PHE A 3 49.61 -20.72 -57.29
N LYS A 4 48.88 -21.67 -56.71
CA LYS A 4 47.51 -21.46 -56.20
C LYS A 4 47.59 -20.81 -54.82
N PRO A 5 46.81 -19.76 -54.51
CA PRO A 5 46.63 -19.33 -53.13
C PRO A 5 45.66 -20.30 -52.44
N SER A 6 46.07 -20.83 -51.29
CA SER A 6 45.22 -21.67 -50.44
C SER A 6 44.44 -20.75 -49.49
N PHE A 7 43.12 -20.79 -49.56
CA PHE A 7 42.24 -20.12 -48.60
C PHE A 7 42.25 -20.92 -47.29
N ILE A 8 42.86 -20.37 -46.24
CA ILE A 8 42.67 -20.88 -44.88
C ILE A 8 41.44 -20.16 -44.31
N SER A 9 40.31 -20.88 -44.26
CA SER A 9 39.12 -20.44 -43.55
C SER A 9 39.35 -20.63 -42.05
N LEU A 10 39.47 -19.52 -41.32
CA LEU A 10 39.52 -19.52 -39.86
C LEU A 10 38.08 -19.59 -39.34
N VAL A 11 37.61 -20.79 -38.99
CA VAL A 11 36.31 -20.98 -38.33
C VAL A 11 36.51 -20.71 -36.84
N ALA A 12 36.14 -19.52 -36.38
CA ALA A 12 36.04 -19.23 -34.94
C ALA A 12 34.79 -19.95 -34.38
N PRO A 13 34.89 -20.70 -33.27
CA PRO A 13 33.71 -21.26 -32.64
C PRO A 13 32.95 -20.12 -31.97
N LEU A 14 31.77 -19.80 -32.51
CA LEU A 14 30.80 -18.95 -31.83
C LEU A 14 30.29 -19.75 -30.63
N LEU A 15 30.84 -19.52 -29.43
CA LEU A 15 30.18 -19.93 -28.19
C LEU A 15 28.89 -19.10 -28.09
N ALA A 16 27.80 -19.63 -28.62
CA ALA A 16 26.47 -19.16 -28.29
C ALA A 16 26.29 -19.39 -26.78
N GLY A 17 26.35 -18.31 -26.00
CA GLY A 17 25.92 -18.34 -24.60
C GLY A 17 24.48 -18.84 -24.58
N LEU A 18 24.24 -19.94 -23.86
CA LEU A 18 22.88 -20.36 -23.54
C LEU A 18 22.16 -19.16 -22.90
N PRO A 19 20.92 -18.84 -23.28
CA PRO A 19 20.16 -17.83 -22.56
C PRO A 19 20.06 -18.31 -21.11
N VAL A 20 20.68 -17.56 -20.20
CA VAL A 20 20.42 -17.72 -18.77
C VAL A 20 18.95 -17.36 -18.62
N ALA A 21 18.10 -18.36 -18.39
CA ALA A 21 16.73 -18.09 -17.98
C ALA A 21 16.83 -17.25 -16.71
N LEU A 22 16.41 -15.98 -16.76
CA LEU A 22 16.20 -15.24 -15.53
C LEU A 22 15.25 -16.08 -14.68
N SER A 23 15.64 -16.34 -13.43
CA SER A 23 14.72 -16.96 -12.48
C SER A 23 13.49 -16.07 -12.39
N ALA A 24 12.31 -16.66 -12.42
CA ALA A 24 11.09 -15.94 -12.08
C ALA A 24 11.23 -15.36 -10.67
N GLU A 25 10.65 -14.17 -10.45
CA GLU A 25 10.62 -13.53 -9.14
C GLU A 25 9.91 -14.41 -8.10
N ALA A 26 10.47 -14.47 -6.90
CA ALA A 26 9.93 -15.24 -5.79
C ALA A 26 9.06 -14.33 -4.90
N TYR A 27 7.81 -14.12 -5.30
CA TYR A 27 6.85 -13.30 -4.56
C TYR A 27 6.57 -13.90 -3.17
N PRO A 28 6.79 -13.16 -2.06
CA PRO A 28 6.41 -13.63 -0.74
C PRO A 28 4.89 -13.85 -0.65
N PRO A 29 4.42 -15.02 -0.16
CA PRO A 29 2.99 -15.29 -0.03
C PRO A 29 2.37 -14.42 1.06
N LEU A 30 1.14 -13.98 0.86
CA LEU A 30 0.35 -13.26 1.85
C LEU A 30 -1.10 -13.71 1.72
N THR A 31 -1.60 -14.46 2.69
CA THR A 31 -2.98 -14.95 2.69
C THR A 31 -3.95 -13.79 2.90
N THR A 32 -4.99 -13.70 2.07
CA THR A 32 -6.09 -12.74 2.20
C THR A 32 -7.44 -13.41 2.02
N TRP A 33 -8.57 -12.70 2.23
CA TRP A 33 -9.91 -13.30 2.07
C TRP A 33 -10.89 -12.40 1.32
N LYS A 34 -11.74 -13.05 0.53
CA LYS A 34 -12.94 -12.44 -0.05
C LYS A 34 -14.18 -12.96 0.67
N CYS A 35 -14.99 -12.06 1.20
CA CYS A 35 -16.12 -12.38 2.06
C CYS A 35 -17.46 -12.07 1.40
N THR A 36 -18.49 -12.85 1.74
CA THR A 36 -19.87 -12.60 1.33
C THR A 36 -20.80 -12.84 2.51
N SER A 37 -21.93 -12.14 2.53
CA SER A 37 -22.91 -12.22 3.62
C SER A 37 -23.47 -13.63 3.83
N SER A 38 -23.54 -14.43 2.76
CA SER A 38 -24.11 -15.78 2.79
C SER A 38 -23.08 -16.90 2.76
N GLY A 39 -21.91 -16.68 2.16
CA GLY A 39 -20.87 -17.68 1.95
C GLY A 39 -19.70 -17.62 2.94
N GLY A 40 -19.67 -16.63 3.83
CA GLY A 40 -18.52 -16.38 4.70
C GLY A 40 -17.31 -15.90 3.92
N CYS A 41 -16.12 -16.07 4.49
CA CYS A 41 -14.86 -15.65 3.90
C CYS A 41 -14.13 -16.83 3.23
N VAL A 42 -13.78 -16.66 1.96
CA VAL A 42 -12.98 -17.60 1.18
C VAL A 42 -11.55 -17.09 1.08
N GLU A 43 -10.61 -17.94 1.48
CA GLU A 43 -9.18 -17.67 1.38
C GLU A 43 -8.76 -17.45 -0.08
N GLN A 44 -7.90 -16.47 -0.32
CA GLN A 44 -7.33 -16.15 -1.63
C GLN A 44 -5.85 -16.54 -1.62
N ASN A 45 -5.38 -17.14 -2.72
CA ASN A 45 -3.98 -17.46 -2.93
C ASN A 45 -3.25 -16.23 -3.48
N THR A 46 -2.92 -15.31 -2.59
CA THR A 46 -2.29 -14.03 -2.92
C THR A 46 -0.82 -13.97 -2.48
N SER A 47 -0.06 -13.11 -3.13
CA SER A 47 1.33 -12.80 -2.79
C SER A 47 1.60 -11.30 -2.88
N VAL A 48 2.77 -10.85 -2.44
CA VAL A 48 3.16 -9.44 -2.56
C VAL A 48 4.29 -9.26 -3.57
N VAL A 49 4.27 -8.11 -4.26
CA VAL A 49 5.36 -7.68 -5.13
C VAL A 49 5.84 -6.29 -4.73
N LEU A 50 7.16 -6.11 -4.71
CA LEU A 50 7.79 -4.80 -4.49
C LEU A 50 7.65 -3.91 -5.72
N ASP A 51 7.44 -2.63 -5.51
CA ASP A 51 7.51 -1.62 -6.57
C ASP A 51 8.82 -1.73 -7.38
N GLU A 52 8.75 -1.44 -8.68
CA GLU A 52 9.93 -1.44 -9.56
C GLU A 52 11.00 -0.46 -9.04
N VAL A 53 10.55 0.70 -8.53
CA VAL A 53 11.35 1.80 -8.02
C VAL A 53 11.36 1.79 -6.48
N ALA A 54 12.17 0.90 -5.91
CA ALA A 54 12.42 0.87 -4.47
C ALA A 54 13.59 1.81 -4.08
N PRO A 55 13.51 2.54 -2.96
CA PRO A 55 14.61 3.37 -2.46
C PRO A 55 15.91 2.59 -2.24
N LEU A 56 15.79 1.38 -1.71
CA LEU A 56 16.86 0.39 -1.65
C LEU A 56 16.57 -0.72 -2.66
N ALA A 57 17.07 -0.57 -3.90
CA ALA A 57 16.90 -1.59 -4.93
C ALA A 57 17.99 -2.68 -4.84
N LEU A 58 17.60 -3.88 -4.42
CA LEU A 58 18.41 -5.09 -4.49
C LEU A 58 17.79 -6.07 -5.49
N GLY A 59 18.61 -6.63 -6.38
CA GLY A 59 18.13 -7.40 -7.53
C GLY A 59 17.42 -6.55 -8.59
N ALA A 60 17.07 -7.16 -9.72
CA ALA A 60 16.27 -6.53 -10.76
C ALA A 60 14.79 -6.89 -10.58
N ALA A 61 13.91 -5.90 -10.71
CA ALA A 61 12.46 -6.12 -10.71
C ALA A 61 12.06 -7.14 -11.79
N GLY A 62 11.16 -8.06 -11.45
CA GLY A 62 10.82 -9.25 -12.23
C GLY A 62 11.74 -10.45 -12.02
N SER A 63 12.72 -10.37 -11.11
CA SER A 63 13.68 -11.45 -10.81
C SER A 63 14.19 -11.49 -9.37
N ARG A 64 13.52 -10.81 -8.44
CA ARG A 64 13.94 -10.75 -7.03
C ARG A 64 13.74 -12.10 -6.33
N SER A 65 14.65 -12.44 -5.42
CA SER A 65 14.56 -13.61 -4.55
C SER A 65 13.87 -13.27 -3.23
N ALA A 66 13.47 -14.27 -2.45
CA ALA A 66 12.93 -14.05 -1.10
C ALA A 66 13.91 -13.30 -0.19
N ASP A 67 15.22 -13.53 -0.35
CA ASP A 67 16.27 -12.83 0.40
C ASP A 67 16.35 -11.35 -0.01
N ASP A 68 16.11 -11.01 -1.28
CA ASP A 68 16.04 -9.62 -1.72
C ASP A 68 14.87 -8.88 -1.05
N TYR A 69 13.69 -9.50 -0.97
CA TYR A 69 12.53 -8.93 -0.25
C TYR A 69 12.86 -8.63 1.21
N ALA A 70 13.45 -9.60 1.93
CA ALA A 70 13.85 -9.41 3.33
C ALA A 70 14.90 -8.30 3.48
N ALA A 71 15.90 -8.28 2.59
CA ALA A 71 16.93 -7.25 2.57
C ALA A 71 16.40 -5.86 2.15
N MET A 72 15.22 -5.80 1.53
CA MET A 72 14.48 -4.60 1.16
C MET A 72 13.33 -4.28 2.13
N GLY A 73 13.33 -4.89 3.31
CA GLY A 73 12.42 -4.54 4.41
C GLY A 73 11.03 -5.15 4.32
N VAL A 74 10.82 -6.19 3.52
CA VAL A 74 9.54 -6.88 3.39
C VAL A 74 9.64 -8.30 3.94
N SER A 75 8.73 -8.66 4.85
CA SER A 75 8.60 -10.01 5.38
C SER A 75 7.14 -10.42 5.46
N THR A 76 6.81 -11.67 5.12
CA THR A 76 5.46 -12.22 5.27
C THR A 76 5.45 -13.48 6.13
N SER A 77 4.34 -13.70 6.84
CA SER A 77 4.09 -14.92 7.60
C SER A 77 2.59 -15.19 7.64
N GLY A 78 2.14 -16.20 6.90
CA GLY A 78 0.71 -16.51 6.77
C GLY A 78 -0.07 -15.33 6.17
N ASP A 79 -0.91 -14.73 7.00
CA ASP A 79 -1.78 -13.61 6.64
C ASP A 79 -1.23 -12.24 7.03
N ALA A 80 -0.01 -12.18 7.53
CA ALA A 80 0.65 -10.95 7.96
C ALA A 80 1.81 -10.57 7.03
N VAL A 81 1.92 -9.27 6.76
CA VAL A 81 3.09 -8.63 6.13
C VAL A 81 3.66 -7.57 7.08
N THR A 82 4.98 -7.59 7.25
CA THR A 82 5.73 -6.58 8.00
C THR A 82 6.58 -5.78 7.04
N LEU A 83 6.44 -4.45 7.11
CA LEU A 83 7.22 -3.49 6.33
C LEU A 83 8.13 -2.70 7.26
N TYR A 84 9.44 -2.92 7.14
CA TYR A 84 10.47 -2.21 7.89
C TYR A 84 10.89 -0.95 7.16
N HIS A 85 10.93 0.19 7.86
CA HIS A 85 11.46 1.40 7.26
C HIS A 85 12.96 1.26 7.02
N TYR A 86 13.68 0.73 8.00
CA TYR A 86 15.13 0.58 7.96
C TYR A 86 15.56 -0.89 8.03
N VAL A 87 16.65 -1.21 7.35
CA VAL A 87 17.26 -2.54 7.33
C VAL A 87 18.75 -2.44 7.54
N ASN A 88 19.31 -3.34 8.34
CA ASN A 88 20.75 -3.39 8.57
C ASN A 88 21.40 -4.31 7.53
N SER A 89 22.32 -3.77 6.73
CA SER A 89 23.15 -4.54 5.81
C SER A 89 24.61 -4.20 6.06
N GLY A 90 25.41 -5.23 6.40
CA GLY A 90 26.85 -5.07 6.64
C GLY A 90 27.21 -4.10 7.78
N GLY A 91 26.35 -3.94 8.78
CA GLY A 91 26.55 -3.00 9.89
C GLY A 91 26.15 -1.55 9.57
N THR A 92 25.57 -1.30 8.39
CA THR A 92 25.04 0.00 7.98
C THR A 92 23.51 -0.06 7.96
N LEU A 93 22.87 0.91 8.61
CA LEU A 93 21.41 1.04 8.61
C LEU A 93 20.97 1.79 7.35
N ASN A 94 20.30 1.08 6.45
CA ASN A 94 19.81 1.60 5.17
C ASN A 94 18.32 1.92 5.26
N THR A 95 17.90 2.94 4.52
CA THR A 95 16.48 3.26 4.33
C THR A 95 15.92 2.31 3.28
N ALA A 96 15.09 1.36 3.71
CA ALA A 96 14.39 0.44 2.81
C ALA A 96 13.13 1.09 2.24
N SER A 97 12.26 1.62 3.11
CA SER A 97 11.00 2.30 2.78
C SER A 97 10.23 1.59 1.64
N PRO A 98 9.85 0.31 1.84
CA PRO A 98 9.20 -0.46 0.78
C PRO A 98 7.79 0.07 0.48
N ARG A 99 7.43 0.00 -0.80
CA ARG A 99 6.06 -0.01 -1.29
C ARG A 99 5.81 -1.33 -2.01
N ILE A 100 4.72 -1.99 -1.66
CA ILE A 100 4.34 -3.30 -2.21
C ILE A 100 2.90 -3.30 -2.71
N TYR A 101 2.59 -4.25 -3.58
CA TYR A 101 1.25 -4.49 -4.13
C TYR A 101 0.82 -5.94 -3.94
N LEU A 102 -0.50 -6.18 -3.92
CA LEU A 102 -1.06 -7.52 -3.85
C LEU A 102 -1.21 -8.14 -5.25
N LEU A 103 -0.63 -9.32 -5.46
CA LEU A 103 -0.77 -10.14 -6.66
C LEU A 103 -1.74 -11.31 -6.44
N ASP A 104 -2.46 -11.68 -7.50
CA ASP A 104 -3.24 -12.90 -7.60
C ASP A 104 -2.39 -14.10 -8.01
N GLU A 105 -3.02 -15.28 -8.11
CA GLU A 105 -2.33 -16.53 -8.49
C GLU A 105 -1.78 -16.55 -9.93
N ASN A 106 -2.23 -15.61 -10.79
CA ASN A 106 -1.77 -15.47 -12.17
C ASN A 106 -0.62 -14.46 -12.30
N GLY A 107 -0.25 -13.77 -11.21
CA GLY A 107 0.77 -12.73 -11.21
C GLY A 107 0.28 -11.39 -11.76
N GLU A 108 -1.04 -11.16 -11.80
CA GLU A 108 -1.65 -9.85 -12.01
C GLU A 108 -1.99 -9.22 -10.66
N TYR A 109 -2.16 -7.90 -10.61
CA TYR A 109 -2.61 -7.26 -9.38
C TYR A 109 -4.05 -7.65 -9.03
N VAL A 110 -4.31 -7.89 -7.75
CA VAL A 110 -5.68 -8.05 -7.25
C VAL A 110 -6.41 -6.72 -7.39
N LEU A 111 -7.47 -6.72 -8.22
CA LEU A 111 -8.40 -5.59 -8.31
C LEU A 111 -9.53 -5.74 -7.29
N MET A 112 -9.52 -4.91 -6.25
CA MET A 112 -10.58 -4.85 -5.25
C MET A 112 -11.70 -3.94 -5.74
N SER A 113 -12.81 -4.55 -6.19
CA SER A 113 -14.04 -3.83 -6.52
C SER A 113 -14.84 -3.59 -5.23
N LEU A 114 -14.90 -2.33 -4.79
CA LEU A 114 -15.41 -1.93 -3.48
C LEU A 114 -16.57 -0.92 -3.56
N LEU A 115 -17.23 -0.78 -4.71
CA LEU A 115 -18.51 -0.07 -4.80
C LEU A 115 -19.67 -1.01 -4.40
N ASP A 116 -20.87 -0.46 -4.20
CA ASP A 116 -22.12 -1.20 -3.97
C ASP A 116 -22.16 -1.97 -2.65
N ASN A 117 -21.93 -1.23 -1.54
CA ASN A 117 -22.06 -1.72 -0.18
C ASN A 117 -21.06 -2.85 0.16
N GLN A 118 -19.82 -2.64 -0.27
CA GLN A 118 -18.67 -3.46 0.10
C GLN A 118 -17.88 -2.79 1.24
N GLU A 119 -17.05 -3.57 1.91
CA GLU A 119 -16.11 -3.13 2.93
C GLU A 119 -14.75 -3.80 2.76
N LEU A 120 -13.72 -3.15 3.30
CA LEU A 120 -12.36 -3.65 3.43
C LEU A 120 -11.96 -3.54 4.90
N SER A 121 -11.48 -4.65 5.47
CA SER A 121 -10.92 -4.68 6.81
C SER A 121 -9.51 -5.26 6.85
N VAL A 122 -8.75 -4.79 7.82
CA VAL A 122 -7.35 -5.16 8.04
C VAL A 122 -7.03 -5.01 9.52
N ASP A 123 -6.28 -5.97 10.06
CA ASP A 123 -5.65 -5.83 11.37
C ASP A 123 -4.31 -5.10 11.20
N VAL A 124 -4.06 -4.08 12.03
CA VAL A 124 -2.85 -3.27 11.96
C VAL A 124 -2.14 -3.23 13.31
N ASP A 125 -0.81 -3.26 13.24
CA ASP A 125 0.07 -2.93 14.37
C ASP A 125 0.92 -1.71 13.99
N TYR A 126 0.61 -0.58 14.62
CA TYR A 126 1.32 0.69 14.47
C TYR A 126 2.18 1.03 15.70
N SER A 127 2.31 0.11 16.67
CA SER A 127 2.92 0.38 17.97
C SER A 127 4.37 0.84 17.90
N THR A 128 5.07 0.51 16.80
CA THR A 128 6.46 0.91 16.59
C THR A 128 6.63 2.15 15.71
N LEU A 129 5.57 2.69 15.11
CA LEU A 129 5.65 3.87 14.24
C LEU A 129 5.57 5.16 15.08
N PRO A 130 6.70 5.88 15.27
CA PRO A 130 6.69 7.15 15.99
C PRO A 130 6.06 8.28 15.16
N CYS A 131 6.10 9.50 15.71
CA CYS A 131 5.88 10.71 14.93
C CYS A 131 6.80 10.72 13.69
N GLY A 132 6.30 11.24 12.57
CA GLY A 132 7.07 11.39 11.33
C GLY A 132 7.08 10.16 10.41
N GLU A 133 6.64 9.00 10.90
CA GLU A 133 6.41 7.81 10.05
C GLU A 133 5.01 7.81 9.46
N ASN A 134 4.85 7.22 8.27
CA ASN A 134 3.57 6.91 7.67
C ASN A 134 3.58 5.46 7.18
N GLY A 135 2.89 4.58 7.90
CA GLY A 135 2.57 3.24 7.44
C GLY A 135 1.25 3.26 6.69
N ALA A 136 1.32 3.26 5.37
CA ALA A 136 0.17 3.48 4.51
C ALA A 136 -0.43 2.16 3.99
N PHE A 137 -1.76 2.12 3.91
CA PHE A 137 -2.55 1.05 3.32
C PHE A 137 -3.65 1.70 2.48
N TYR A 138 -3.57 1.55 1.16
CA TYR A 138 -4.33 2.39 0.25
C TYR A 138 -4.59 1.69 -1.09
N LEU A 139 -5.51 2.24 -1.87
CA LEU A 139 -5.90 1.70 -3.16
C LEU A 139 -5.56 2.71 -4.25
N SER A 140 -4.88 2.25 -5.30
CA SER A 140 -4.61 3.05 -6.51
C SER A 140 -5.30 2.44 -7.72
N GLN A 141 -5.87 3.26 -8.60
CA GLN A 141 -6.51 2.79 -9.84
C GLN A 141 -5.47 2.43 -10.93
N MET A 142 -4.52 1.58 -10.55
CA MET A 142 -3.54 0.98 -11.45
C MET A 142 -4.20 -0.08 -12.33
N LYS A 143 -3.60 -0.36 -13.49
CA LYS A 143 -4.03 -1.47 -14.36
C LYS A 143 -3.61 -2.81 -13.74
N ALA A 144 -4.46 -3.83 -13.83
CA ALA A 144 -4.18 -5.19 -13.31
C ALA A 144 -2.85 -5.78 -13.82
N ASP A 145 -2.49 -5.51 -15.07
CA ASP A 145 -1.26 -6.00 -15.69
C ASP A 145 -0.03 -5.12 -15.43
N GLY A 146 -0.18 -3.99 -14.72
CA GLY A 146 0.89 -3.00 -14.50
C GLY A 146 1.17 -2.09 -15.70
N GLY A 147 0.28 -2.03 -16.69
CA GLY A 147 0.37 -1.13 -17.85
C GLY A 147 0.83 -1.79 -19.15
N SER A 148 1.29 -3.04 -19.07
CA SER A 148 1.60 -3.93 -20.19
C SER A 148 1.66 -5.37 -19.69
N THR A 149 1.37 -6.37 -20.53
CA THR A 149 1.33 -7.79 -20.13
C THR A 149 2.59 -8.23 -19.36
N GLY A 150 2.39 -8.75 -18.14
CA GLY A 150 3.44 -9.26 -17.26
C GLY A 150 4.17 -8.20 -16.42
N ALA A 151 3.78 -6.93 -16.50
CA ALA A 151 4.45 -5.84 -15.78
C ALA A 151 4.09 -5.79 -14.29
N ALA A 152 2.93 -6.29 -13.89
CA ALA A 152 2.53 -6.43 -12.50
C ALA A 152 3.51 -7.30 -11.69
N GLY A 153 3.98 -8.40 -12.27
CA GLY A 153 5.02 -9.24 -11.67
C GLY A 153 6.39 -8.56 -11.48
N ALA A 154 6.59 -7.38 -12.05
CA ALA A 154 7.77 -6.55 -11.80
C ALA A 154 7.44 -5.28 -10.99
N GLY A 155 6.24 -5.18 -10.39
CA GLY A 155 5.85 -4.04 -9.56
C GLY A 155 5.69 -2.73 -10.33
N LYS A 156 5.30 -2.79 -11.60
CA LYS A 156 5.20 -1.64 -12.50
C LYS A 156 3.83 -0.97 -12.48
N GLY A 157 3.78 0.22 -13.05
CA GLY A 157 2.54 0.92 -13.38
C GLY A 157 1.93 1.68 -12.21
N TYR A 158 2.73 1.97 -11.17
CA TYR A 158 2.29 2.82 -10.06
C TYR A 158 1.79 4.17 -10.55
N CYS A 159 0.72 4.62 -9.92
CA CYS A 159 0.10 5.92 -10.08
C CYS A 159 -0.61 6.26 -8.77
N ASP A 160 -0.79 7.55 -8.54
CA ASP A 160 -1.52 8.08 -7.39
C ASP A 160 -2.13 9.44 -7.72
N ALA A 161 -2.82 10.05 -6.76
CA ALA A 161 -3.48 11.33 -6.97
C ALA A 161 -2.51 12.53 -6.90
N GLN A 162 -1.25 12.30 -6.52
CA GLN A 162 -0.20 13.31 -6.53
C GLN A 162 0.40 13.49 -7.94
N CYS A 163 0.08 12.59 -8.88
CA CYS A 163 0.50 12.67 -10.28
C CYS A 163 2.03 12.76 -10.44
N GLN A 164 2.80 12.11 -9.56
CA GLN A 164 4.26 12.05 -9.64
C GLN A 164 4.73 11.04 -10.70
N GLY A 165 4.34 11.29 -11.95
CA GLY A 165 4.59 10.42 -13.09
C GLY A 165 3.30 10.12 -13.85
N TYR A 166 2.41 9.35 -13.22
CA TYR A 166 1.09 9.02 -13.75
C TYR A 166 0.00 9.35 -12.73
N CYS A 167 -1.10 9.92 -13.20
CA CYS A 167 -2.27 10.22 -12.38
C CYS A 167 -3.23 9.04 -12.35
N CYS A 168 -3.77 8.72 -11.19
CA CYS A 168 -4.97 7.90 -11.07
C CYS A 168 -5.69 8.17 -9.75
N ALA A 169 -6.97 7.79 -9.68
CA ALA A 169 -7.72 7.89 -8.44
C ALA A 169 -7.07 7.06 -7.34
N GLU A 170 -7.12 7.58 -6.12
CA GLU A 170 -6.49 7.01 -4.94
C GLU A 170 -7.46 7.04 -3.77
N MET A 171 -7.50 5.96 -3.00
CA MET A 171 -8.28 5.86 -1.77
C MET A 171 -7.35 5.44 -0.65
N ASP A 172 -6.95 6.41 0.16
CA ASP A 172 -6.12 6.20 1.33
C ASP A 172 -6.97 5.71 2.49
N ILE A 173 -6.95 4.40 2.70
CA ILE A 173 -7.65 3.77 3.80
C ILE A 173 -6.95 4.15 5.10
N LEU A 174 -5.64 3.98 5.16
CA LEU A 174 -4.84 4.37 6.30
C LEU A 174 -3.59 5.10 5.82
N GLU A 175 -3.45 6.34 6.25
CA GLU A 175 -2.16 6.99 6.41
C GLU A 175 -1.98 7.25 7.89
N SER A 176 -1.01 6.58 8.51
CA SER A 176 -0.99 6.50 9.97
C SER A 176 0.35 6.14 10.58
N ASN A 177 0.51 6.59 11.82
CA ASN A 177 1.47 6.08 12.78
C ASN A 177 0.77 5.88 14.14
N SER A 178 1.53 5.65 15.22
CA SER A 178 0.96 5.48 16.56
C SER A 178 0.31 6.74 17.14
N ARG A 179 0.45 7.91 16.50
CA ARG A 179 0.09 9.22 17.08
C ARG A 179 -1.10 9.88 16.38
N ALA A 180 -1.25 9.66 15.07
CA ALA A 180 -2.36 10.16 14.27
C ALA A 180 -2.71 9.22 13.10
N THR A 181 -3.90 9.42 12.54
CA THR A 181 -4.39 8.67 11.39
C THR A 181 -5.27 9.57 10.51
N ALA A 182 -5.21 9.36 9.20
CA ALA A 182 -6.11 9.95 8.22
C ALA A 182 -6.69 8.87 7.29
N MET A 183 -7.93 9.08 6.88
CA MET A 183 -8.58 8.37 5.76
C MET A 183 -8.94 9.40 4.71
N THR A 184 -8.44 9.26 3.49
CA THR A 184 -8.53 10.31 2.46
C THR A 184 -8.85 9.73 1.09
N PRO A 185 -10.04 9.99 0.52
CA PRO A 185 -10.28 9.73 -0.89
C PRO A 185 -9.72 10.89 -1.72
N HIS A 186 -9.11 10.53 -2.83
CA HIS A 186 -8.57 11.45 -3.82
C HIS A 186 -9.17 11.12 -5.20
N PRO A 187 -10.34 11.69 -5.52
CA PRO A 187 -10.98 11.45 -6.81
C PRO A 187 -10.18 12.09 -7.95
N CYS A 188 -10.22 11.46 -9.12
CA CYS A 188 -9.64 11.98 -10.35
C CYS A 188 -10.63 11.97 -11.51
N LYS A 189 -10.48 12.94 -12.41
CA LYS A 189 -11.17 12.98 -13.70
C LYS A 189 -10.14 13.09 -14.82
N GLY A 190 -9.85 11.97 -15.47
CA GLY A 190 -8.65 11.87 -16.31
C GLY A 190 -7.40 12.14 -15.47
N ASP A 191 -6.50 12.97 -15.98
CA ASP A 191 -5.26 13.32 -15.28
C ASP A 191 -5.43 14.47 -14.26
N ASN A 192 -6.66 14.92 -14.01
CA ASN A 192 -6.93 15.96 -13.00
C ASN A 192 -7.43 15.32 -11.70
N CYS A 193 -6.52 15.21 -10.73
CA CYS A 193 -6.76 14.62 -9.42
C CYS A 193 -6.93 15.68 -8.33
N ASP A 194 -7.72 15.36 -7.31
CA ASP A 194 -7.77 16.15 -6.07
C ASP A 194 -6.59 15.78 -5.18
N SER A 195 -5.44 16.42 -5.38
CA SER A 195 -4.22 16.10 -4.61
C SER A 195 -4.31 16.42 -3.12
N GLY A 196 -5.19 17.34 -2.72
CA GLY A 196 -5.45 17.63 -1.31
C GLY A 196 -6.43 16.65 -0.66
N GLY A 197 -7.28 16.03 -1.48
CA GLY A 197 -8.31 15.11 -1.02
C GLY A 197 -9.29 15.74 -0.03
N CYS A 198 -10.04 14.90 0.67
CA CYS A 198 -10.99 15.34 1.69
C CYS A 198 -10.86 14.47 2.95
N GLY A 199 -9.66 14.50 3.53
CA GLY A 199 -9.27 13.58 4.60
C GLY A 199 -10.09 13.74 5.87
N PHE A 200 -10.37 12.61 6.51
CA PHE A 200 -10.88 12.56 7.89
C PHE A 200 -9.74 12.15 8.83
N ASN A 201 -9.27 13.09 9.63
CA ASN A 201 -8.38 12.85 10.76
C ASN A 201 -9.16 13.14 12.06
N PRO A 202 -9.30 12.15 12.99
CA PRO A 202 -10.03 12.34 14.24
C PRO A 202 -9.48 13.49 15.10
N TYR A 203 -8.16 13.63 15.18
CA TYR A 203 -7.52 14.69 15.96
C TYR A 203 -7.84 16.07 15.37
N ALA A 204 -7.68 16.24 14.06
CA ALA A 204 -8.04 17.47 13.35
C ALA A 204 -9.53 17.81 13.45
N SER A 205 -10.38 16.79 13.63
CA SER A 205 -11.82 16.93 13.86
C SER A 205 -12.19 17.24 15.32
N GLY A 206 -11.20 17.54 16.18
CA GLY A 206 -11.40 17.91 17.58
C GLY A 206 -11.49 16.74 18.56
N GLN A 207 -11.20 15.51 18.11
CA GLN A 207 -11.26 14.29 18.94
C GLN A 207 -9.86 13.85 19.36
N ALA A 208 -9.16 14.71 20.10
CA ALA A 208 -7.76 14.49 20.46
C ALA A 208 -7.50 13.19 21.25
N ASP A 209 -8.45 12.72 22.05
CA ASP A 209 -8.34 11.49 22.86
C ASP A 209 -8.91 10.22 22.18
N PHE A 210 -9.20 10.30 20.88
CA PHE A 210 -9.79 9.17 20.14
C PHE A 210 -8.75 8.15 19.67
N TYR A 211 -7.68 8.58 19.01
CA TYR A 211 -6.68 7.68 18.40
C TYR A 211 -5.27 7.98 18.93
N GLY A 212 -4.56 6.94 19.36
CA GLY A 212 -3.15 6.99 19.78
C GLY A 212 -2.85 6.12 21.00
N VAL A 213 -1.61 6.15 21.50
CA VAL A 213 -1.17 5.29 22.61
C VAL A 213 -2.01 5.54 23.88
N GLY A 214 -2.68 4.50 24.36
CA GLY A 214 -3.55 4.52 25.55
C GLY A 214 -4.88 5.28 25.38
N LYS A 215 -5.30 5.59 24.15
CA LYS A 215 -6.55 6.31 23.84
C LYS A 215 -7.70 5.35 23.53
N THR A 216 -8.83 5.89 23.05
CA THR A 216 -10.03 5.08 22.73
C THR A 216 -9.71 3.95 21.75
N VAL A 217 -9.00 4.27 20.66
CA VAL A 217 -8.28 3.31 19.83
C VAL A 217 -6.82 3.37 20.27
N ASP A 218 -6.39 2.34 20.98
CA ASP A 218 -5.05 2.26 21.59
C ASP A 218 -4.04 1.71 20.59
N THR A 219 -3.19 2.57 20.06
CA THR A 219 -2.19 2.18 19.05
C THR A 219 -0.98 1.43 19.61
N SER A 220 -0.89 1.25 20.93
CA SER A 220 0.17 0.43 21.55
C SER A 220 0.00 -1.07 21.33
N THR A 221 -1.16 -1.49 20.81
CA THR A 221 -1.46 -2.88 20.50
C THR A 221 -2.22 -2.98 19.19
N LYS A 222 -2.28 -4.19 18.62
CA LYS A 222 -3.03 -4.47 17.40
C LYS A 222 -4.51 -4.09 17.52
N PHE A 223 -5.07 -3.57 16.44
CA PHE A 223 -6.51 -3.33 16.28
C PHE A 223 -6.96 -3.59 14.84
N THR A 224 -8.24 -3.82 14.64
CA THR A 224 -8.84 -3.96 13.31
C THR A 224 -9.37 -2.62 12.84
N VAL A 225 -9.14 -2.31 11.57
CA VAL A 225 -9.71 -1.17 10.85
C VAL A 225 -10.73 -1.72 9.87
N VAL A 226 -11.93 -1.14 9.82
CA VAL A 226 -12.97 -1.47 8.83
C VAL A 226 -13.39 -0.20 8.12
N THR A 227 -13.34 -0.23 6.79
CA THR A 227 -13.77 0.87 5.93
C THR A 227 -14.88 0.39 5.02
N GLN A 228 -16.02 1.09 5.07
CA GLN A 228 -17.24 0.71 4.37
C GLN A 228 -17.58 1.73 3.30
N PHE A 229 -17.92 1.26 2.10
CA PHE A 229 -18.21 2.08 0.93
C PHE A 229 -19.69 1.94 0.59
N THR A 230 -20.50 2.84 1.13
CA THR A 230 -21.95 2.82 0.94
C THR A 230 -22.31 3.54 -0.36
N ALA A 231 -23.17 2.92 -1.16
CA ALA A 231 -23.67 3.49 -2.41
C ALA A 231 -25.19 3.61 -2.41
N SER A 232 -25.70 4.68 -3.02
CA SER A 232 -27.12 4.91 -3.24
C SER A 232 -27.37 5.05 -4.75
N GLY A 233 -28.14 4.12 -5.32
CA GLY A 233 -28.42 4.11 -6.76
C GLY A 233 -27.17 3.87 -7.63
N GLY A 234 -26.19 3.10 -7.13
CA GLY A 234 -24.92 2.82 -7.82
C GLY A 234 -23.90 3.96 -7.74
N VAL A 235 -24.16 5.00 -6.95
CA VAL A 235 -23.24 6.13 -6.73
C VAL A 235 -22.75 6.10 -5.29
N LEU A 236 -21.44 6.19 -5.09
CA LEU A 236 -20.84 6.27 -3.76
C LEU A 236 -21.39 7.47 -2.99
N SER A 237 -22.04 7.21 -1.87
CA SER A 237 -22.67 8.24 -1.03
C SER A 237 -21.89 8.53 0.25
N GLN A 238 -21.18 7.53 0.78
CA GLN A 238 -20.47 7.66 2.04
C GLN A 238 -19.35 6.63 2.17
N ILE A 239 -18.21 7.07 2.69
CA ILE A 239 -17.12 6.22 3.15
C ILE A 239 -17.10 6.31 4.67
N SER A 240 -17.26 5.19 5.36
CA SER A 240 -17.38 5.15 6.83
C SER A 240 -16.26 4.34 7.44
N ARG A 241 -15.73 4.81 8.57
CA ARG A 241 -14.69 4.12 9.34
C ARG A 241 -15.25 3.62 10.67
N LYS A 242 -14.89 2.39 11.02
CA LYS A 242 -14.95 1.88 12.39
C LYS A 242 -13.68 1.08 12.72
N TYR A 243 -13.44 0.91 14.00
CA TYR A 243 -12.35 0.11 14.54
C TYR A 243 -12.91 -1.04 15.37
N ILE A 244 -12.15 -2.11 15.52
CA ILE A 244 -12.43 -3.16 16.50
C ILE A 244 -11.17 -3.39 17.31
N GLN A 245 -11.28 -3.26 18.63
CA GLN A 245 -10.16 -3.54 19.53
C GLN A 245 -10.69 -4.19 20.81
N ASN A 246 -10.00 -5.22 21.30
CA ASN A 246 -10.42 -5.98 22.48
C ASN A 246 -11.87 -6.52 22.36
N GLY A 247 -12.30 -6.87 21.15
CA GLY A 247 -13.66 -7.34 20.86
C GLY A 247 -14.75 -6.26 20.90
N GLN A 248 -14.39 -4.99 21.02
CA GLN A 248 -15.33 -3.86 21.02
C GLN A 248 -15.28 -3.11 19.70
N GLU A 249 -16.46 -2.83 19.14
CA GLU A 249 -16.60 -1.94 17.98
C GLU A 249 -16.54 -0.47 18.43
N ILE A 250 -15.72 0.32 17.75
CA ILE A 250 -15.47 1.73 18.03
C ILE A 250 -15.77 2.51 16.74
N ASN A 251 -16.87 3.27 16.74
CA ASN A 251 -17.25 4.07 15.60
C ASN A 251 -16.34 5.30 15.45
N SER A 252 -16.01 5.65 14.20
CA SER A 252 -15.23 6.83 13.84
C SER A 252 -16.06 7.76 12.95
N GLY A 253 -15.40 8.61 12.17
CA GLY A 253 -16.03 9.49 11.20
C GLY A 253 -16.33 8.86 9.85
N SER A 254 -16.90 9.69 8.99
CA SER A 254 -17.26 9.34 7.62
C SER A 254 -17.09 10.53 6.69
N ILE A 255 -16.93 10.24 5.40
CA ILE A 255 -16.79 11.21 4.32
C ILE A 255 -17.96 11.03 3.35
N SER A 256 -18.71 12.09 3.12
CA SER A 256 -19.86 12.11 2.19
C SER A 256 -19.75 13.18 1.10
N SER A 257 -18.63 13.91 1.07
CA SER A 257 -18.33 14.93 0.07
C SER A 257 -16.83 15.01 -0.13
N CYS A 258 -16.40 14.99 -1.39
CA CYS A 258 -15.01 15.09 -1.78
C CYS A 258 -14.89 15.66 -3.17
N GLY A 259 -13.89 16.51 -3.41
CA GLY A 259 -13.61 17.06 -4.72
C GLY A 259 -14.76 17.78 -5.41
N SER A 260 -14.51 18.25 -6.63
CA SER A 260 -15.54 18.79 -7.52
C SER A 260 -15.95 17.73 -8.52
N VAL A 261 -17.25 17.49 -8.70
CA VAL A 261 -17.76 16.53 -9.69
C VAL A 261 -17.27 16.86 -11.10
N ASP A 262 -17.30 18.14 -11.48
CA ASP A 262 -16.89 18.56 -12.81
C ASP A 262 -15.37 18.62 -12.98
N GLY A 263 -14.64 18.92 -11.90
CA GLY A 263 -13.20 19.10 -11.90
C GLY A 263 -12.44 17.79 -11.70
N THR A 264 -12.62 17.15 -10.55
CA THR A 264 -11.86 15.98 -10.10
C THR A 264 -12.70 14.71 -10.05
N GLY A 265 -13.98 14.76 -10.46
CA GLY A 265 -14.90 13.61 -10.45
C GLY A 265 -15.69 13.46 -9.15
N GLY A 266 -15.16 14.01 -8.04
CA GLY A 266 -15.79 14.00 -6.73
C GLY A 266 -16.19 12.61 -6.23
N MET A 267 -17.17 12.53 -5.34
CA MET A 267 -17.68 11.23 -4.82
C MET A 267 -18.15 10.26 -5.93
N PRO A 268 -18.87 10.70 -6.98
CA PRO A 268 -19.24 9.79 -8.09
C PRO A 268 -18.02 9.19 -8.79
N GLY A 269 -17.02 10.00 -9.14
CA GLY A 269 -15.79 9.53 -9.78
C GLY A 269 -15.00 8.58 -8.89
N MET A 270 -14.89 8.88 -7.59
CA MET A 270 -14.28 7.94 -6.62
C MET A 270 -15.03 6.60 -6.60
N GLY A 271 -16.37 6.65 -6.62
CA GLY A 271 -17.22 5.46 -6.70
C GLY A 271 -16.98 4.64 -7.97
N GLU A 272 -16.87 5.29 -9.14
CA GLU A 272 -16.56 4.63 -10.41
C GLU A 272 -15.20 3.91 -10.36
N SER A 273 -14.18 4.53 -9.76
CA SER A 273 -12.85 3.92 -9.58
C SER A 273 -12.91 2.72 -8.64
N LEU A 274 -13.57 2.85 -7.48
CA LEU A 274 -13.78 1.74 -6.54
C LEU A 274 -14.57 0.59 -7.18
N GLY A 275 -15.59 0.89 -7.99
CA GLY A 275 -16.40 -0.12 -8.67
C GLY A 275 -15.64 -0.85 -9.78
N SER A 276 -14.78 -0.13 -10.51
CA SER A 276 -13.92 -0.69 -11.55
C SER A 276 -12.85 -1.64 -11.00
N GLY A 277 -12.53 -1.52 -9.71
CA GLY A 277 -11.49 -2.28 -9.05
C GLY A 277 -10.18 -1.49 -8.99
N MET A 278 -9.57 -1.48 -7.80
CA MET A 278 -8.32 -0.78 -7.54
C MET A 278 -7.29 -1.75 -6.94
N VAL A 279 -6.01 -1.46 -7.17
CA VAL A 279 -4.88 -2.25 -6.65
C VAL A 279 -4.59 -1.83 -5.22
N LEU A 280 -4.48 -2.80 -4.32
CA LEU A 280 -4.02 -2.57 -2.95
C LEU A 280 -2.51 -2.32 -2.94
N ALA A 281 -2.12 -1.15 -2.44
CA ALA A 281 -0.76 -0.75 -2.13
C ALA A 281 -0.57 -0.67 -0.61
N MET A 282 0.60 -1.10 -0.14
CA MET A 282 1.02 -0.99 1.26
C MET A 282 2.44 -0.43 1.30
N SER A 283 2.70 0.55 2.16
CA SER A 283 4.01 1.17 2.24
C SER A 283 4.38 1.65 3.64
N ILE A 284 5.66 1.95 3.84
CA ILE A 284 6.15 2.69 5.00
C ILE A 284 7.19 3.72 4.54
N TRP A 285 7.04 4.97 4.97
CA TRP A 285 7.89 6.07 4.55
C TRP A 285 7.84 7.23 5.55
N ASN A 286 8.80 8.15 5.44
CA ASN A 286 8.86 9.39 6.19
C ASN A 286 9.19 10.56 5.25
N ASP A 287 8.94 11.77 5.72
CA ASP A 287 9.05 12.98 4.91
C ASP A 287 10.21 13.85 5.44
N ALA A 288 11.31 13.91 4.69
CA ALA A 288 12.46 14.75 5.05
C ALA A 288 12.19 16.26 4.91
N ALA A 289 11.16 16.66 4.17
CA ALA A 289 10.86 18.07 3.94
C ALA A 289 9.93 18.65 5.01
N GLN A 290 8.87 17.92 5.39
CA GLN A 290 7.87 18.41 6.34
C GLN A 290 7.71 17.54 7.59
N ASN A 291 8.50 16.48 7.75
CA ASN A 291 8.49 15.59 8.92
C ASN A 291 7.09 14.98 9.21
N MET A 292 6.29 14.76 8.16
CA MET A 292 4.87 14.34 8.25
C MET A 292 3.96 15.27 9.05
N ALA A 293 4.30 16.55 9.19
CA ALA A 293 3.50 17.49 9.98
C ALA A 293 2.05 17.64 9.49
N TRP A 294 1.79 17.36 8.21
CA TRP A 294 0.45 17.33 7.64
C TRP A 294 -0.44 16.20 8.22
N LEU A 295 0.17 15.11 8.71
CA LEU A 295 -0.52 13.96 9.29
C LEU A 295 -0.63 14.06 10.82
N ASP A 296 0.46 14.38 11.51
CA ASP A 296 0.58 14.07 12.95
C ASP A 296 1.03 15.22 13.86
N ALA A 297 1.25 16.42 13.30
CA ALA A 297 1.68 17.59 14.08
C ALA A 297 0.67 18.74 14.02
N GLY A 298 0.85 19.72 14.92
CA GLY A 298 0.05 20.93 14.97
C GLY A 298 -1.45 20.64 15.16
N GLY A 299 -2.26 21.01 14.17
CA GLY A 299 -3.70 20.76 14.18
C GLY A 299 -4.09 19.31 13.85
N ASN A 300 -3.15 18.50 13.35
CA ASN A 300 -3.42 17.16 12.82
C ASN A 300 -2.98 16.05 13.77
N GLY A 301 -2.17 16.36 14.78
CA GLY A 301 -1.81 15.40 15.80
C GLY A 301 -0.95 16.01 16.92
N PRO A 302 -0.54 15.16 17.87
CA PRO A 302 0.16 15.60 19.08
C PRO A 302 1.68 15.76 18.91
N CYS A 303 2.23 15.48 17.72
CA CYS A 303 3.67 15.52 17.49
C CYS A 303 4.19 16.95 17.48
N THR A 304 5.40 17.12 18.02
CA THR A 304 6.05 18.43 18.10
C THR A 304 6.99 18.68 16.93
N ASP A 305 7.27 19.95 16.64
CA ASP A 305 8.15 20.35 15.53
C ASP A 305 9.53 19.68 15.64
N GLY A 306 9.92 18.94 14.59
CA GLY A 306 11.21 18.24 14.50
C GLY A 306 11.25 16.84 15.14
N GLU A 307 10.25 16.47 15.95
CA GLU A 307 10.13 15.12 16.54
C GLU A 307 10.10 14.04 15.46
N GLY A 308 9.35 14.29 14.38
CA GLY A 308 9.22 13.38 13.23
C GLY A 308 10.31 13.50 12.15
N SER A 309 11.45 14.13 12.44
CA SER A 309 12.52 14.22 11.43
C SER A 309 13.16 12.85 11.14
N PRO A 310 13.48 12.52 9.88
CA PRO A 310 14.05 11.21 9.55
C PRO A 310 15.35 10.88 10.29
N ASP A 311 16.21 11.87 10.56
CA ASP A 311 17.42 11.68 11.38
C ASP A 311 17.08 11.29 12.81
N ASN A 312 16.05 11.92 13.39
CA ASN A 312 15.59 11.59 14.74
C ASN A 312 15.00 10.17 14.79
N ILE A 313 14.09 9.85 13.85
CA ILE A 313 13.48 8.52 13.74
C ILE A 313 14.57 7.46 13.58
N LYS A 314 15.48 7.62 12.62
CA LYS A 314 16.57 6.66 12.38
C LYS A 314 17.46 6.44 13.60
N SER A 315 17.64 7.47 14.44
CA SER A 315 18.47 7.38 15.63
C SER A 315 17.76 6.76 16.85
N GLN A 316 16.47 7.02 17.02
CA GLN A 316 15.70 6.63 18.20
C GLN A 316 14.84 5.38 17.98
N HIS A 317 14.37 5.17 16.76
CA HIS A 317 13.47 4.11 16.33
C HIS A 317 13.99 3.40 15.06
N PRO A 318 15.25 2.90 15.06
CA PRO A 318 15.84 2.24 13.89
C PRO A 318 15.14 0.94 13.48
N ASP A 319 14.26 0.42 14.33
CA ASP A 319 13.47 -0.79 14.15
C ASP A 319 12.00 -0.51 13.81
N THR A 320 11.61 0.74 13.51
CA THR A 320 10.23 1.09 13.14
C THR A 320 9.74 0.28 11.94
N HIS A 321 8.56 -0.33 12.10
CA HIS A 321 7.91 -1.17 11.11
C HIS A 321 6.39 -1.23 11.31
N VAL A 322 5.64 -1.33 10.22
CA VAL A 322 4.19 -1.57 10.27
C VAL A 322 3.91 -3.03 9.99
N VAL A 323 2.91 -3.59 10.68
CA VAL A 323 2.35 -4.90 10.35
C VAL A 323 0.92 -4.73 9.87
N PHE A 324 0.64 -5.22 8.66
CA PHE A 324 -0.71 -5.40 8.14
C PHE A 324 -1.02 -6.89 8.14
N SER A 325 -2.19 -7.28 8.63
CA SER A 325 -2.58 -8.69 8.69
C SER A 325 -4.08 -8.87 8.51
N ASN A 326 -4.51 -10.12 8.28
CA ASN A 326 -5.93 -10.47 8.25
C ASN A 326 -6.74 -9.61 7.26
N ILE A 327 -6.21 -9.38 6.05
CA ILE A 327 -6.82 -8.50 5.04
C ILE A 327 -8.03 -9.18 4.42
N ARG A 328 -9.20 -8.55 4.53
CA ARG A 328 -10.48 -9.10 4.07
C ARG A 328 -11.31 -8.05 3.36
N TRP A 329 -11.91 -8.40 2.21
CA TRP A 329 -12.86 -7.51 1.55
C TRP A 329 -14.10 -8.26 1.09
N GLY A 330 -15.24 -7.58 1.04
CA GLY A 330 -16.50 -8.22 0.70
C GLY A 330 -17.71 -7.39 1.07
N ASP A 331 -18.87 -8.03 1.18
CA ASP A 331 -20.11 -7.36 1.59
C ASP A 331 -19.97 -6.67 2.95
N ILE A 332 -20.59 -5.50 3.12
CA ILE A 332 -20.66 -4.81 4.42
C ILE A 332 -21.15 -5.77 5.53
N GLY A 333 -20.40 -5.83 6.62
CA GLY A 333 -20.66 -6.69 7.78
C GLY A 333 -20.13 -8.12 7.66
N SER A 334 -19.60 -8.53 6.50
CA SER A 334 -19.12 -9.91 6.27
C SER A 334 -17.64 -10.11 6.60
N THR A 335 -16.84 -9.04 6.72
CA THR A 335 -15.38 -9.18 6.87
C THR A 335 -14.93 -9.31 8.32
N THR A 336 -15.81 -9.01 9.28
CA THR A 336 -15.52 -9.04 10.72
C THR A 336 -16.42 -9.98 11.50
N SER A 337 -17.39 -10.62 10.83
CA SER A 337 -18.24 -11.65 11.41
C SER A 337 -17.52 -13.01 11.35
N GLY A 338 -17.06 -13.47 12.51
CA GLY A 338 -16.47 -14.80 12.75
C GLY A 338 -16.88 -15.31 14.12
#